data_AF-A0A382JM34-F1
#
_entry.id   AF-A0A382JM34-F1
#
_cell.length_a   1.000
_cell.length_b   1.000
_cell.length_c   1.000
_cell.angle_alpha   90.00
_cell.angle_beta   90.00
_cell.angle_gamma   90.00
#
_symmetry.space_group_name_H-M   'P 1'
#
loop_
_entity.id
_entity.type
_entity.pdbx_description
1 polymer ?
#
loop_
_entity_poly.entity_id
_entity_poly.type
_entity_poly.pdbx_seq_one_letter_code
_entity_poly.pdbx_strand_id
1 'polypeptide(L)'
;MTSFKCPECGATEVASNLCVSTDWSTGGEATSPWSYVLQQLLCKQCDSYIPSHLGERWDDISYEKAKKEWLLKYKKTPVNYS
;
A
#
# COMPACT_ATOMS: atom_id res chain seq x y z
N MET A 1 6.84 -4.07 16.53
CA MET A 1 7.12 -3.46 15.22
C MET A 1 6.96 -4.54 14.18
N THR A 2 5.90 -4.49 13.38
CA THR A 2 5.78 -5.38 12.23
C THR A 2 6.81 -4.97 11.19
N SER A 3 7.63 -5.93 10.75
CA SER A 3 8.58 -5.71 9.68
C SER A 3 7.85 -5.69 8.33
N PHE A 4 8.25 -4.78 7.45
CA PHE A 4 7.73 -4.74 6.09
C PHE A 4 8.00 -6.07 5.37
N LYS A 5 6.98 -6.58 4.67
CA LYS A 5 7.13 -7.68 3.71
C LYS A 5 6.27 -7.41 2.47
N CYS A 6 6.93 -7.18 1.35
CA CYS A 6 6.30 -6.86 0.08
C CYS A 6 5.32 -7.96 -0.35
N PRO A 7 4.03 -7.65 -0.58
CA PRO A 7 3.05 -8.62 -1.06
C PRO A 7 3.26 -9.05 -2.53
N GLU A 8 4.00 -8.25 -3.31
CA GLU A 8 4.32 -8.55 -4.71
C GLU A 8 5.45 -9.58 -4.81
N CYS A 9 6.63 -9.28 -4.24
CA CYS A 9 7.84 -10.08 -4.42
C CYS A 9 8.37 -10.75 -3.15
N GLY A 10 7.79 -10.48 -1.98
CA GLY A 10 8.22 -11.04 -0.70
C GLY A 10 9.44 -10.38 -0.06
N ALA A 11 10.05 -9.37 -0.70
CA ALA A 11 11.20 -8.64 -0.17
C ALA A 11 10.86 -7.87 1.12
N THR A 12 11.87 -7.64 1.96
CA THR A 12 11.71 -7.03 3.29
C THR A 12 12.38 -5.65 3.41
N GLU A 13 12.97 -5.14 2.33
CA GLU A 13 13.62 -3.83 2.30
C GLU A 13 12.72 -2.76 1.67
N VAL A 14 12.64 -1.61 2.34
CA VAL A 14 11.96 -0.40 1.89
C VAL A 14 13.01 0.59 1.39
N ALA A 15 12.79 1.15 0.21
CA ALA A 15 13.66 2.19 -0.35
C ALA A 15 13.24 3.60 0.10
N SER A 16 11.94 3.88 0.16
CA SER A 16 11.40 5.17 0.59
C SER A 16 9.94 5.05 1.04
N ASN A 17 9.41 6.11 1.67
CA ASN A 17 8.01 6.24 2.03
C ASN A 17 7.37 7.43 1.30
N LEU A 18 6.07 7.33 1.03
CA LEU A 18 5.27 8.37 0.40
C LEU A 18 3.90 8.45 1.08
N CYS A 19 3.43 9.65 1.39
CA CYS A 19 2.07 9.88 1.85
C CYS A 19 1.32 10.63 0.76
N VAL A 20 0.17 10.10 0.33
CA VAL A 20 -0.67 10.72 -0.70
C VAL A 20 -2.01 11.06 -0.08
N SER A 21 -2.37 12.35 -0.11
CA SER A 21 -3.70 12.80 0.28
C SER A 21 -4.64 12.71 -0.91
N THR A 22 -5.81 12.10 -0.73
CA THR A 22 -6.91 12.23 -1.69
C THR A 22 -7.65 13.54 -1.47
N ASP A 23 -8.38 13.99 -2.49
CA ASP A 23 -9.24 15.17 -2.38
C ASP A 23 -10.33 14.93 -1.31
N TRP A 24 -10.28 15.70 -0.23
CA TRP A 24 -11.23 15.66 0.87
C TRP A 24 -12.68 15.87 0.43
N SER A 25 -12.91 16.62 -0.66
CA SER A 25 -14.25 16.85 -1.20
C SER A 25 -14.90 15.59 -1.80
N THR A 26 -14.11 14.53 -2.04
CA THR A 26 -14.58 13.28 -2.65
C THR A 26 -14.88 12.18 -1.64
N GLY A 27 -14.56 12.35 -0.35
CA GLY A 27 -14.69 11.30 0.65
C GLY A 27 -15.42 11.76 1.90
N GLY A 28 -16.75 11.68 1.97
CA GLY A 28 -17.53 11.75 3.22
C GLY A 28 -17.07 12.72 4.33
N GLU A 29 -17.36 12.40 5.59
CA GLU A 29 -16.85 13.14 6.75
C GLU A 29 -15.54 12.53 7.26
N ALA A 30 -14.58 13.38 7.64
CA ALA A 30 -13.32 12.95 8.20
C ALA A 30 -13.49 12.56 9.67
N THR A 31 -13.05 11.35 10.03
CA THR A 31 -13.05 10.87 11.43
C THR A 31 -11.69 11.04 12.11
N SER A 32 -10.63 11.27 11.34
CA SER A 32 -9.28 11.57 11.84
C SER A 32 -8.50 12.45 10.86
N PRO A 33 -7.40 13.09 11.28
CA PRO A 33 -6.48 13.80 10.39
C PRO A 33 -5.91 12.93 9.24
N TRP A 34 -5.98 11.60 9.38
CA TRP A 34 -5.46 10.63 8.42
C TRP A 34 -6.55 10.02 7.53
N SER A 35 -7.82 10.42 7.67
CA SER A 35 -8.95 9.81 6.96
C SER A 35 -8.82 9.83 5.42
N TYR A 36 -8.00 10.73 4.88
CA TYR A 36 -7.76 10.87 3.44
C TYR A 36 -6.30 10.64 3.04
N VAL A 37 -5.47 10.10 3.94
CA VAL A 37 -4.05 9.90 3.70
C VAL A 37 -3.78 8.43 3.45
N LEU A 38 -3.31 8.10 2.26
CA LEU A 38 -2.75 6.78 1.94
C LEU A 38 -1.23 6.81 2.11
N GLN A 39 -0.73 6.10 3.10
CA GLN A 39 0.71 5.86 3.26
C GLN A 39 1.14 4.68 2.38
N GLN A 40 2.26 4.85 1.67
CA GLN A 40 2.84 3.86 0.78
C GLN A 40 4.34 3.73 1.03
N LEU A 41 4.86 2.51 0.81
CA LEU A 41 6.26 2.13 0.96
C LEU A 41 6.78 1.64 -0.40
N LEU A 42 7.87 2.22 -0.87
CA LEU A 42 8.55 1.76 -2.09
C LEU A 42 9.35 0.50 -1.76
N CYS A 43 9.00 -0.62 -2.37
CA CYS A 43 9.79 -1.84 -2.26
C CYS A 43 11.10 -1.69 -3.02
N LYS A 44 12.24 -1.88 -2.36
CA LYS A 44 13.57 -1.73 -2.98
C LYS A 44 13.87 -2.76 -4.08
N GLN A 45 13.14 -3.87 -4.13
CA GLN A 45 13.44 -4.97 -5.06
C GLN A 45 12.54 -4.99 -6.31
N CYS A 46 11.27 -4.60 -6.19
CA CYS A 46 10.32 -4.66 -7.32
C CYS A 46 9.76 -3.30 -7.71
N ASP A 47 10.28 -2.22 -7.10
CA ASP A 47 9.90 -0.82 -7.34
C ASP A 47 8.40 -0.52 -7.26
N SER A 48 7.63 -1.40 -6.62
CA SER A 48 6.21 -1.20 -6.38
C SER A 48 5.98 -0.35 -5.14
N TYR A 49 5.11 0.65 -5.26
CA TYR A 49 4.55 1.36 -4.12
C TYR A 49 3.47 0.52 -3.46
N ILE A 50 3.78 -0.03 -2.30
CA ILE A 50 2.91 -0.90 -1.52
C ILE A 50 2.21 -0.06 -0.45
N PRO A 51 0.87 -0.10 -0.32
CA PRO A 51 0.19 0.50 0.82
C PRO A 51 0.76 -0.01 2.16
N SER A 52 1.06 0.89 3.09
CA SER A 52 1.73 0.53 4.36
C SER A 52 0.94 -0.51 5.15
N HIS A 53 -0.39 -0.41 5.20
CA HIS A 53 -1.22 -1.38 5.92
C HIS A 53 -1.10 -2.80 5.37
N LEU A 54 -0.88 -2.93 4.05
CA LEU A 54 -0.59 -4.22 3.43
C LEU A 54 0.86 -4.64 3.68
N GLY A 55 1.83 -3.75 3.49
CA GLY A 55 3.26 -4.05 3.61
C GLY A 55 3.69 -4.41 5.04
N GLU A 56 3.15 -3.72 6.03
CA GLU A 56 3.46 -3.85 7.46
C GLU A 56 2.42 -4.65 8.22
N ARG A 57 1.42 -5.23 7.53
CA ARG A 57 0.41 -6.10 8.14
C ARG A 57 -0.30 -5.45 9.33
N TRP A 58 -0.82 -4.23 9.13
CA TRP A 58 -1.68 -3.59 10.13
C TRP A 58 -2.91 -4.46 10.42
N ASP A 59 -3.47 -4.31 11.62
CA ASP A 59 -4.60 -5.13 12.11
C ASP A 59 -4.35 -6.65 12.03
N ASP A 60 -3.07 -7.05 12.15
CA ASP A 60 -2.61 -8.45 12.15
C ASP A 60 -3.07 -9.26 10.93
N ILE A 61 -3.25 -8.61 9.76
CA ILE A 61 -3.61 -9.33 8.53
C ILE A 61 -2.50 -10.30 8.11
N SER A 62 -2.89 -11.47 7.61
CA SER A 62 -1.91 -12.47 7.16
C SER A 62 -1.17 -12.03 5.89
N TYR A 63 0.01 -12.64 5.65
CA TYR A 63 0.75 -12.45 4.41
C TYR A 63 -0.10 -12.71 3.16
N GLU A 64 -0.86 -13.81 3.17
CA GLU A 64 -1.72 -14.24 2.07
C GLU A 64 -2.90 -13.29 1.87
N LYS A 65 -3.53 -12.80 2.95
CA LYS A 65 -4.62 -11.82 2.85
C LYS A 65 -4.12 -10.52 2.23
N ALA A 66 -2.98 -10.02 2.68
CA ALA A 66 -2.37 -8.82 2.12
C ALA A 66 -1.99 -8.98 0.64
N LYS A 67 -1.43 -10.15 0.27
CA LYS A 67 -1.11 -10.48 -1.12
C LYS A 67 -2.35 -10.51 -2.00
N LYS A 68 -3.42 -11.17 -1.54
CA LYS A 68 -4.70 -11.21 -2.25
C LYS A 68 -5.27 -9.81 -2.45
N GLU A 69 -5.27 -8.98 -1.42
CA GLU A 69 -5.79 -7.61 -1.51
C GLU A 69 -4.97 -6.72 -2.43
N TRP A 70 -3.64 -6.81 -2.36
CA TRP A 70 -2.71 -6.14 -3.28
C TRP A 70 -3.07 -6.44 -4.73
N LEU A 71 -3.20 -7.73 -5.07
CA LEU A 71 -3.49 -8.16 -6.43
C LEU A 71 -4.88 -7.75 -6.93
N LEU A 72 -5.90 -7.73 -6.06
CA LEU A 72 -7.28 -7.47 -6.44
C LEU A 72 -7.65 -5.99 -6.48
N LYS A 73 -7.07 -5.15 -5.61
CA LYS A 73 -7.48 -3.75 -5.45
C LYS A 73 -6.44 -2.74 -5.90
N TYR A 74 -5.16 -3.03 -5.70
CA TYR A 74 -4.10 -2.01 -5.81
C TYR A 74 -3.22 -2.20 -7.03
N LYS A 75 -2.89 -3.45 -7.38
CA LYS A 75 -2.08 -3.75 -8.55
C LYS A 75 -2.90 -3.47 -9.81
N LYS A 76 -2.78 -2.25 -10.34
CA LYS A 76 -3.29 -1.92 -11.66
C LYS A 76 -2.54 -2.74 -12.70
N THR A 77 -3.25 -3.36 -13.62
CA THR A 77 -2.66 -3.85 -14.86
C THR A 77 -2.07 -2.62 -15.58
N PRO A 78 -0.80 -2.65 -16.04
CA PRO A 78 -0.25 -1.53 -16.79
C PRO A 78 -1.14 -1.27 -18.01
N VAL A 79 -1.57 -0.01 -18.16
CA VAL A 79 -2.26 0.44 -19.36
C VAL A 79 -1.17 0.60 -20.41
N ASN A 80 -1.05 -0.38 -21.31
CA ASN A 80 -0.18 -0.24 -22.46
C ASN A 80 -0.81 0.79 -23.40
N TYR A 81 -0.16 1.93 -23.57
CA TYR A 81 -0.46 2.85 -24.66
C TYR A 81 0.18 2.25 -25.92
N SER A 82 -0.58 1.40 -26.61
CA SER A 82 -0.27 0.92 -27.97
C SER A 82 -0.48 2.02 -29.00
#